data_AF-A0A673H251-F1
#
_entry.id   AF-A0A673H251-F1
#
_cell.length_a   1.000
_cell.length_b   1.000
_cell.length_c   1.000
_cell.angle_alpha   90.00
_cell.angle_beta   90.00
_cell.angle_gamma   90.00
#
_symmetry.space_group_name_H-M   'P 1'
#
loop_
_entity.id
_entity.type
_entity.pdbx_description
1 polymer ?
#
loop_
_entity_poly.entity_id
_entity_poly.type
_entity_poly.pdbx_seq_one_letter_code
_entity_poly.pdbx_strand_id
1 'polypeptide(L)'
;ILVIVTGGMESGIIGGKEAKHHSRPYMASIQYINHHTCGGILIRQDYVLTAAHCLNPVVVVLGAYNINKKEKSQQRIPVIKYIQHPMFERNKKEDCSYDKLLIKVFSPSPVTLYYALCLLSINYFAICS
;
A
#
# COMPACT_ATOMS: atom_id res chain seq x y z
N ILE A 1 -2.42 9.58 -5.91
CA ILE A 1 -3.38 9.11 -4.87
C ILE A 1 -3.49 10.22 -3.84
N LEU A 2 -4.68 10.82 -3.72
CA LEU A 2 -5.01 11.81 -2.71
C LEU A 2 -5.66 11.05 -1.55
N VAL A 3 -5.10 11.14 -0.34
CA VAL A 3 -5.74 10.63 0.88
C VAL A 3 -6.06 11.84 1.72
N ILE A 4 -7.35 12.17 1.84
CA ILE A 4 -7.85 13.11 2.83
C ILE A 4 -8.35 12.27 3.99
N VAL A 5 -7.67 12.31 5.13
CA VAL A 5 -8.13 11.73 6.41
C VAL A 5 -8.46 12.92 7.30
N THR A 6 -9.74 13.07 7.63
CA THR A 6 -10.18 14.04 8.64
C THR A 6 -10.35 13.31 9.96
N GLY A 7 -9.43 13.56 10.90
CA GLY A 7 -9.69 13.50 12.34
C GLY A 7 -9.24 12.23 13.07
N GLY A 8 -8.07 12.30 13.71
CA GLY A 8 -7.59 11.34 14.70
C GLY A 8 -6.18 11.67 15.20
N MET A 9 -6.05 12.66 16.09
CA MET A 9 -4.82 13.20 16.73
C MET A 9 -3.87 13.97 15.78
N GLU A 10 -3.99 15.30 15.82
CA GLU A 10 -3.49 16.27 14.84
C GLU A 10 -1.97 16.47 14.83
N SER A 11 -1.24 15.56 14.18
CA SER A 11 -0.09 15.96 13.36
C SER A 11 -0.47 15.73 11.90
N GLY A 12 -1.34 16.59 11.38
CA GLY A 12 -1.69 16.57 9.97
C GLY A 12 -0.44 16.69 9.10
N ILE A 13 -0.42 16.02 7.95
CA ILE A 13 0.62 16.20 6.94
C ILE A 13 0.52 17.63 6.39
N ILE A 14 1.20 18.57 7.02
CA ILE A 14 1.32 19.96 6.56
C ILE A 14 2.49 20.07 5.59
N GLY A 15 2.25 20.68 4.43
CA GLY A 15 3.31 20.96 3.43
C GLY A 15 3.58 19.85 2.41
N GLY A 16 2.67 18.88 2.26
CA GLY A 16 2.74 17.92 1.16
C GLY A 16 2.79 18.60 -0.21
N LYS A 17 3.62 18.07 -1.12
CA LYS A 17 3.72 18.53 -2.52
C LYS A 17 3.29 17.39 -3.45
N GLU A 18 2.76 17.76 -4.60
CA GLU A 18 2.45 16.79 -5.65
C GLU A 18 3.73 16.00 -6.01
N ALA A 19 3.64 14.67 -5.94
CA ALA A 19 4.77 13.84 -6.33
C ALA A 19 5.03 14.01 -7.82
N LYS A 20 6.29 14.04 -8.25
CA LYS A 20 6.61 14.01 -9.68
C LYS A 20 6.00 12.75 -10.32
N HIS A 21 5.45 12.88 -11.52
CA HIS A 21 4.87 11.78 -12.27
C HIS A 21 5.80 10.55 -12.30
N HIS A 22 5.26 9.38 -11.95
CA HIS A 22 5.97 8.09 -11.84
C HIS A 22 7.19 8.04 -10.90
N SER A 23 7.41 9.03 -10.03
CA SER A 23 8.56 9.04 -9.11
C SER A 23 8.45 8.06 -7.92
N ARG A 24 7.28 7.42 -7.76
CA ARG A 24 6.97 6.47 -6.69
C ARG A 24 6.32 5.19 -7.25
N PRO A 25 7.02 4.44 -8.10
CA PRO A 25 6.44 3.30 -8.83
C PRO A 25 6.11 2.09 -7.94
N TYR A 26 6.70 2.04 -6.74
CA TYR A 26 6.45 1.01 -5.73
C TYR A 26 5.17 1.24 -4.91
N MET A 27 4.52 2.41 -5.02
CA MET A 27 3.27 2.68 -4.31
C MET A 27 2.15 1.79 -4.85
N ALA A 28 1.47 1.12 -3.92
CA ALA A 28 0.33 0.27 -4.20
C ALA A 28 -0.96 0.89 -3.63
N SER A 29 -2.01 0.88 -4.44
CA SER A 29 -3.38 1.15 -3.98
C SER A 29 -4.08 -0.18 -3.75
N ILE A 30 -4.46 -0.42 -2.51
CA ILE A 30 -5.18 -1.62 -2.10
C ILE A 30 -6.68 -1.30 -2.14
N GLN A 31 -7.45 -2.13 -2.85
CA GLN A 31 -8.84 -1.83 -3.19
C GLN A 31 -9.80 -2.94 -2.80
N TYR A 32 -10.94 -2.54 -2.24
CA TYR A 32 -12.11 -3.37 -2.02
C TYR A 32 -13.25 -2.88 -2.91
N ILE A 33 -13.84 -3.77 -3.72
CA ILE A 33 -14.93 -3.43 -4.66
C ILE A 33 -14.60 -2.17 -5.49
N ASN A 34 -13.41 -2.10 -6.08
CA ASN A 34 -12.90 -0.96 -6.86
C ASN A 34 -12.73 0.38 -6.12
N HIS A 35 -12.93 0.41 -4.80
CA HIS A 35 -12.65 1.59 -3.98
C HIS A 35 -11.31 1.46 -3.28
N HIS A 36 -10.55 2.56 -3.20
CA HIS A 36 -9.33 2.61 -2.41
C HIS A 36 -9.65 2.43 -0.93
N THR A 37 -8.93 1.53 -0.28
CA THR A 37 -9.08 1.28 1.15
C THR A 37 -7.79 1.56 1.89
N CYS A 38 -6.65 1.08 1.36
CA CYS A 38 -5.36 1.22 2.02
C CYS A 38 -4.22 1.49 1.05
N GLY A 39 -3.14 2.04 1.58
CA GLY A 39 -1.85 2.09 0.91
C GLY A 39 -1.03 0.81 1.11
N GLY A 40 -0.08 0.60 0.23
CA GLY A 40 0.92 -0.46 0.37
C GLY A 40 2.16 -0.17 -0.46
N ILE A 41 3.15 -1.05 -0.32
CA ILE A 41 4.44 -0.94 -1.01
C ILE A 41 4.77 -2.27 -1.67
N LEU A 42 5.09 -2.25 -2.96
CA LEU A 42 5.65 -3.41 -3.65
C LEU A 42 7.10 -3.63 -3.21
N ILE A 43 7.33 -4.67 -2.39
CA ILE A 43 8.66 -5.01 -1.86
C ILE A 43 9.37 -6.09 -2.67
N ARG A 44 8.61 -6.87 -3.43
CA ARG A 44 9.07 -7.89 -4.37
C ARG A 44 8.08 -7.96 -5.52
N GLN A 45 8.49 -8.50 -6.67
CA GLN A 45 7.66 -8.66 -7.88
C GLN A 45 6.24 -9.13 -7.57
N ASP A 46 6.10 -10.10 -6.67
CA ASP A 46 4.83 -10.73 -6.32
C ASP A 46 4.37 -10.44 -4.87
N TYR A 47 4.99 -9.50 -4.15
CA TYR A 47 4.60 -9.18 -2.77
C TYR A 47 4.48 -7.69 -2.49
N VAL A 48 3.34 -7.34 -1.90
CA VAL A 48 3.02 -6.01 -1.39
C VAL A 48 2.93 -6.05 0.12
N LEU A 49 3.66 -5.14 0.78
CA LEU A 49 3.60 -4.91 2.22
C LEU A 49 2.53 -3.85 2.54
N THR A 50 1.71 -4.11 3.55
CA THR A 50 0.67 -3.22 4.06
C THR A 50 0.35 -3.55 5.52
N ALA A 51 -0.68 -2.91 6.07
CA ALA A 51 -1.17 -3.15 7.41
C ALA A 51 -2.07 -4.40 7.48
N ALA A 52 -2.03 -5.12 8.59
CA ALA A 52 -2.93 -6.24 8.83
C ALA A 52 -4.39 -5.80 9.07
N HIS A 53 -4.64 -4.59 9.57
CA HIS A 53 -5.99 -4.04 9.65
C HIS A 53 -6.62 -3.81 8.26
N CYS A 54 -5.82 -3.71 7.20
CA CYS A 54 -6.26 -3.57 5.82
C CYS A 54 -6.75 -4.88 5.19
N LEU A 55 -7.01 -5.94 5.96
CA LEU A 55 -7.44 -7.25 5.47
C LEU A 55 -8.78 -7.15 4.69
N ASN A 56 -9.01 -8.14 3.81
CA ASN A 56 -10.11 -8.24 2.84
C ASN A 56 -10.01 -7.44 1.52
N PRO A 57 -8.86 -6.98 1.02
CA PRO A 57 -8.81 -6.25 -0.24
C PRO A 57 -8.77 -7.20 -1.43
N VAL A 58 -9.58 -6.95 -2.46
CA VAL A 58 -9.74 -7.86 -3.59
C VAL A 58 -8.68 -7.63 -4.68
N VAL A 59 -8.25 -6.37 -4.84
CA VAL A 59 -7.37 -5.95 -5.95
C VAL A 59 -6.28 -5.03 -5.43
N VAL A 60 -5.08 -5.20 -5.97
CA VAL A 60 -3.98 -4.25 -5.82
C VAL A 60 -3.76 -3.53 -7.14
N VAL A 61 -3.63 -2.20 -7.09
CA VAL A 61 -3.32 -1.36 -8.25
C VAL A 61 -1.93 -0.77 -8.10
N LEU A 62 -1.07 -1.05 -9.08
CA LEU A 62 0.29 -0.52 -9.18
C LEU A 62 0.40 0.46 -10.34
N GLY A 63 1.41 1.34 -10.30
CA GLY A 63 1.73 2.24 -11.42
C GLY A 63 0.73 3.40 -11.63
N ALA A 64 -0.17 3.64 -10.67
CA ALA A 64 -1.11 4.74 -10.70
C ALA A 64 -0.45 6.05 -10.24
N TYR A 65 -0.56 7.10 -11.05
CA TYR A 65 -0.32 8.46 -10.60
C TYR A 65 -1.59 9.05 -9.98
N ASN A 66 -2.68 9.04 -10.74
CA ASN A 66 -4.02 9.38 -10.31
C ASN A 66 -4.94 8.16 -10.40
N ILE A 67 -5.23 7.56 -9.24
CA ILE A 67 -6.16 6.44 -9.06
C ILE A 67 -7.56 6.68 -9.63
N ASN A 68 -8.04 7.93 -9.64
CA ASN A 68 -9.39 8.26 -10.12
C ASN A 68 -9.45 8.40 -11.65
N LYS A 69 -8.29 8.38 -12.33
CA LYS A 69 -8.18 8.44 -13.79
C LYS A 69 -7.69 7.10 -14.32
N LYS A 70 -8.21 6.68 -15.47
CA LYS A 70 -7.73 5.50 -16.18
C LYS A 70 -6.40 5.84 -16.85
N GLU A 71 -5.31 5.22 -16.40
CA GLU A 71 -3.96 5.44 -16.94
C GLU A 71 -3.41 4.14 -17.53
N LYS A 72 -2.64 4.22 -18.62
CA LYS A 72 -2.03 3.04 -19.26
C LYS A 72 -0.99 2.36 -18.38
N SER A 73 -0.38 3.11 -17.45
CA SER A 73 0.60 2.59 -16.49
C SER A 73 -0.05 1.80 -15.35
N GLN A 74 -1.37 1.88 -15.19
CA GLN A 74 -2.07 1.20 -14.09
C GLN A 74 -2.19 -0.28 -14.38
N GLN A 75 -1.77 -1.08 -13.41
CA GLN A 75 -1.92 -2.52 -13.44
C GLN A 75 -2.83 -2.91 -12.28
N ARG A 76 -4.00 -3.46 -12.59
CA ARG A 76 -4.94 -4.01 -11.60
C ARG A 76 -4.66 -5.49 -11.48
N ILE A 77 -4.20 -5.91 -10.31
CA ILE A 77 -3.70 -7.26 -10.07
C ILE A 77 -4.55 -7.92 -8.98
N PRO A 78 -5.12 -9.11 -9.24
CA PRO A 78 -5.89 -9.83 -8.23
C PRO A 78 -4.96 -10.34 -7.12
N VAL A 79 -5.48 -10.34 -5.90
CA VAL A 79 -4.79 -10.92 -4.74
C VAL A 79 -4.85 -12.44 -4.80
N ILE A 80 -3.71 -13.09 -4.54
CA ILE A 80 -3.59 -14.55 -4.47
C ILE A 80 -3.68 -15.03 -3.02
N LYS A 81 -2.96 -14.36 -2.11
CA LYS A 81 -2.85 -14.81 -0.72
C LYS A 81 -2.57 -13.66 0.23
N TYR A 82 -3.13 -13.75 1.42
CA TYR A 82 -2.80 -12.91 2.57
C TYR A 82 -1.89 -13.68 3.51
N ILE A 83 -0.79 -13.06 3.93
CA ILE A 83 0.15 -13.58 4.92
C ILE A 83 0.22 -12.54 6.03
N GLN A 84 -0.67 -12.68 7.00
CA GLN A 84 -0.76 -11.83 8.17
C GLN A 84 0.34 -12.20 9.18
N HIS A 85 0.85 -11.20 9.91
CA HIS A 85 1.76 -11.49 11.01
C HIS A 85 1.07 -12.35 12.08
N PRO A 86 1.69 -13.44 12.57
CA PRO A 86 1.04 -14.40 13.46
C PRO A 86 0.61 -13.80 14.81
N MET A 87 1.24 -12.70 15.23
CA MET A 87 0.93 -12.00 16.48
C MET A 87 -0.06 -10.84 16.32
N PHE A 88 -0.62 -10.62 15.13
CA PHE A 88 -1.61 -9.56 14.96
C PHE A 88 -2.96 -9.97 15.58
N GLU A 89 -3.52 -9.10 16.41
CA GLU A 89 -4.82 -9.30 17.04
C GLU A 89 -5.77 -8.13 16.75
N ARG A 90 -6.78 -8.37 15.88
CA ARG A 90 -7.70 -7.32 15.40
C ARG A 90 -8.46 -6.56 16.50
N ASN A 91 -8.70 -7.18 17.65
CA ASN A 91 -9.62 -6.67 18.66
C ASN A 91 -8.94 -5.89 19.79
N LYS A 92 -7.61 -5.72 19.76
CA LYS A 92 -6.89 -4.87 20.71
C LYS A 92 -6.91 -3.43 20.18
N LYS A 93 -7.98 -2.70 20.52
CA LYS A 93 -8.28 -1.33 20.02
C LYS A 93 -7.16 -0.30 20.21
N GLU A 94 -6.18 -0.56 21.07
CA GLU A 94 -5.09 0.36 21.41
C GLU A 94 -3.70 -0.19 21.04
N ASP A 95 -3.62 -1.41 20.48
CA ASP A 95 -2.35 -2.06 20.17
C ASP A 95 -2.21 -2.31 18.67
N CYS A 96 -1.47 -1.43 17.98
CA CYS A 96 -1.07 -1.61 16.58
C CYS A 96 0.16 -2.53 16.44
N SER A 97 0.55 -3.24 17.50
CA SER A 97 1.65 -4.19 17.43
C SER A 97 1.39 -5.23 16.36
N TYR A 98 2.44 -5.52 15.59
CA TYR A 98 2.40 -6.55 14.54
C TYR A 98 1.37 -6.31 13.44
N ASP A 99 0.94 -5.06 13.23
CA ASP A 99 0.03 -4.65 12.15
C ASP A 99 0.71 -4.69 10.77
N LYS A 100 1.13 -5.89 10.37
CA LYS A 100 1.89 -6.18 9.16
C LYS A 100 1.21 -7.29 8.38
N LEU A 101 1.01 -7.04 7.09
CA LEU A 101 0.41 -7.98 6.16
C LEU A 101 1.22 -7.97 4.86
N LEU A 102 1.57 -9.18 4.43
CA LEU A 102 2.10 -9.41 3.09
C LEU A 102 0.99 -9.94 2.20
N ILE A 103 0.74 -9.24 1.10
CA ILE A 103 -0.19 -9.63 0.06
C ILE A 103 0.61 -10.22 -1.09
N LYS A 104 0.39 -11.51 -1.38
CA LYS A 104 0.88 -12.13 -2.60
C LYS A 104 -0.04 -11.78 -3.76
N VAL A 105 0.52 -11.27 -4.84
CA VAL A 105 -0.19 -10.91 -6.07
C VAL A 105 0.34 -11.72 -7.25
N PHE A 106 -0.42 -11.82 -8.33
CA PHE A 106 0.12 -12.37 -9.57
C PHE A 106 1.28 -11.48 -10.04
N SER A 107 2.42 -12.06 -10.41
CA SER A 107 3.57 -11.25 -10.81
C SER A 107 3.15 -10.33 -11.96
N PRO A 108 3.24 -9.00 -11.79
CA PRO A 108 3.17 -8.11 -12.92
C PRO A 108 4.33 -8.42 -13.87
N SER A 109 4.17 -8.05 -15.14
CA SER A 109 5.23 -8.07 -16.16
C SER A 109 6.49 -7.33 -15.64
N PRO A 110 7.68 -7.45 -16.26
CA PRO A 110 8.93 -7.09 -15.61
C PRO A 110 9.06 -5.57 -15.38
N VAL A 111 8.48 -5.06 -14.29
CA VAL A 111 8.77 -3.77 -13.69
C VAL A 111 10.11 -3.89 -12.95
N THR A 112 11.14 -4.19 -13.72
CA THR A 112 12.54 -4.25 -13.30
C THR A 112 12.97 -2.83 -12.89
N LEU A 113 13.67 -2.71 -11.75
CA LEU A 113 14.51 -1.55 -11.33
C LEU A 113 14.00 -0.57 -10.25
N TYR A 114 13.19 -0.98 -9.27
CA TYR A 114 13.00 -0.16 -8.04
C TYR A 114 13.18 -0.90 -6.71
N TYR A 115 13.57 -2.18 -6.77
CA TYR A 115 13.57 -3.12 -5.64
C TYR A 115 14.53 -2.76 -4.48
N ALA A 116 15.62 -2.03 -4.72
CA ALA A 116 16.65 -1.81 -3.70
C ALA A 116 16.46 -0.53 -2.85
N LEU A 117 15.79 0.50 -3.38
CA LEU A 117 15.71 1.80 -2.71
C LEU A 117 14.66 1.86 -1.60
N CYS A 118 13.58 1.07 -1.68
CA CYS A 118 12.53 1.11 -0.68
C CYS A 118 12.89 0.33 0.59
N LEU A 119 13.69 -0.75 0.51
CA LEU A 119 14.14 -1.52 1.68
C LEU A 119 14.85 -0.65 2.72
N LEU A 120 15.60 0.37 2.29
CA LEU A 120 16.27 1.32 3.20
C LEU A 120 15.30 2.28 3.91
N SER A 121 14.11 2.54 3.34
CA SER A 121 13.10 3.41 3.94
C SER A 121 12.05 2.67 4.78
N ILE A 122 11.99 1.34 4.73
CA ILE A 122 10.98 0.55 5.48
C ILE A 122 11.18 0.64 6.99
N ASN A 123 12.38 1.02 7.48
CA ASN A 123 12.58 1.34 8.90
C ASN A 123 11.82 2.61 9.34
N TYR A 124 11.34 3.44 8.40
CA TYR A 124 10.68 4.73 8.66
C TYR A 124 9.24 4.79 8.17
N PHE A 125 8.71 3.75 7.50
CA PHE A 125 7.32 3.76 7.04
C PHE A 125 6.39 3.37 8.19
N ALA A 126 5.82 4.38 8.83
CA ALA A 126 4.62 4.25 9.63
C ALA A 126 3.51 3.67 8.74
N ILE A 127 3.22 2.39 8.89
CA ILE A 127 2.01 1.75 8.36
C ILE A 127 0.86 1.91 9.38
N CYS A 128 0.84 3.04 10.08
CA CYS A 128 -0.29 3.49 10.90
C CYS A 128 -0.69 4.87 10.36
N SER A 129 -1.89 4.95 9.80
CA SER A 129 -2.69 6.18 9.78
C SER A 129 -3.70 6.10 10.90
#